data_AF-A0A0V0W8R8-F1
#
_entry.id   AF-A0A0V0W8R8-F1
#
_cell.length_a   1.000
_cell.length_b   1.000
_cell.length_c   1.000
_cell.angle_alpha   90.00
_cell.angle_beta   90.00
_cell.angle_gamma   90.00
#
_symmetry.space_group_name_H-M   'P 1'
#
loop_
_entity.id
_entity.type
_entity.pdbx_description
1 polymer ?
#
loop_
_entity_poly.entity_id
_entity_poly.type
_entity_poly.pdbx_seq_one_letter_code
_entity_poly.pdbx_strand_id
1 'polypeptide(L)'
;LLGDGLLLGLLRITNDGGSCWPLANDSAINLALKMFDLIAKFETYKIGVVYVGIDQCSETEILANEHGSERYHRFLSRLGEMVPLDENSRLRWYLGGLDIGG
;
A
#
# COMPACT_ATOMS: atom_id res chain seq x y z
N LEU A 1 -5.95 2.89 -35.46
CA LEU A 1 -5.47 2.43 -36.80
C LEU A 1 -4.39 1.34 -36.71
N LEU A 2 -3.24 1.54 -36.03
CA LEU A 2 -2.24 0.44 -35.87
C LEU A 2 -2.54 -0.48 -34.65
N GLY A 3 -3.17 0.06 -33.60
CA GLY A 3 -3.49 -0.71 -32.37
C GLY A 3 -4.68 -1.66 -32.50
N ASP A 4 -5.70 -1.28 -33.27
CA ASP A 4 -6.95 -2.06 -33.40
C ASP A 4 -6.72 -3.40 -34.09
N GLY A 5 -5.79 -3.46 -35.05
CA GLY A 5 -5.43 -4.70 -35.74
C GLY A 5 -4.72 -5.73 -34.85
N LEU A 6 -3.89 -5.27 -33.91
CA LEU A 6 -3.21 -6.12 -32.93
C LEU A 6 -4.19 -6.62 -31.86
N LEU A 7 -5.10 -5.75 -31.40
CA LEU A 7 -6.11 -6.10 -30.40
C LEU A 7 -7.11 -7.14 -30.95
N LEU A 8 -7.56 -6.97 -32.20
CA LEU A 8 -8.39 -7.96 -32.91
C LEU A 8 -7.62 -9.26 -33.18
N GLY A 9 -6.31 -9.19 -33.40
CA GLY A 9 -5.43 -10.35 -33.51
C GLY A 9 -5.36 -11.18 -32.22
N LEU A 10 -5.27 -10.52 -31.07
CA LEU A 10 -5.25 -11.18 -29.74
C LEU A 10 -6.61 -11.79 -29.37
N LEU A 11 -7.70 -11.07 -29.62
CA LEU A 11 -9.07 -11.57 -29.36
C LEU A 11 -9.44 -12.79 -30.21
N ARG A 12 -8.86 -12.91 -31.40
CA ARG A 12 -9.05 -14.07 -32.28
C ARG A 12 -8.28 -15.31 -31.81
N ILE A 13 -7.28 -15.16 -30.92
CA ILE A 13 -6.52 -16.27 -30.33
C ILE A 13 -7.28 -16.88 -29.14
N THR A 14 -8.12 -16.11 -28.45
CA THR A 14 -9.00 -16.63 -27.39
C THR A 14 -10.26 -17.24 -28.01
N ASN A 15 -10.19 -18.53 -28.34
CA ASN A 15 -11.28 -19.32 -28.90
C ASN A 15 -12.31 -19.76 -27.83
N ASP A 16 -12.50 -18.94 -26.80
CA ASP A 16 -13.54 -19.13 -25.80
C ASP A 16 -14.74 -18.28 -26.22
N GLY A 17 -15.94 -18.86 -26.24
CA GLY A 17 -17.20 -18.21 -26.63
C GLY A 17 -17.66 -17.06 -25.70
N GLY A 18 -16.74 -16.46 -24.93
CA GLY A 18 -16.98 -15.26 -24.17
C GLY A 18 -17.08 -14.06 -25.11
N SER A 19 -18.24 -13.41 -25.14
CA SER A 19 -18.45 -12.18 -25.90
C SER A 19 -17.47 -11.10 -25.43
N CYS A 20 -16.52 -10.70 -26.27
CA CYS A 20 -15.75 -9.49 -26.03
C CYS A 20 -16.63 -8.27 -26.29
N TRP A 21 -16.80 -7.43 -25.27
CA TRP A 21 -17.56 -6.19 -25.37
C TRP A 21 -16.58 -5.03 -25.60
N PRO A 22 -16.53 -4.44 -26.81
CA PRO A 22 -15.70 -3.27 -27.04
C PRO A 22 -16.22 -2.12 -26.18
N LEU A 23 -15.35 -1.54 -25.36
CA LEU A 23 -15.69 -0.34 -24.59
C LEU A 23 -15.88 0.83 -25.55
N ALA A 24 -16.95 1.60 -25.37
CA ALA A 24 -17.17 2.80 -26.16
C ALA A 24 -16.04 3.81 -25.89
N ASN A 25 -15.59 4.50 -26.95
CA ASN A 25 -14.59 5.56 -26.82
C ASN A 25 -15.25 6.85 -26.29
N ASP A 26 -15.67 6.81 -25.04
CA ASP A 26 -16.36 7.89 -24.31
C ASP A 26 -15.40 8.52 -23.29
N SER A 27 -15.46 9.84 -23.11
CA SER A 27 -14.65 10.54 -22.11
C SER A 27 -14.97 10.10 -20.68
N ALA A 28 -16.23 9.76 -20.38
CA ALA A 28 -16.63 9.26 -19.07
C ALA A 28 -16.04 7.87 -18.78
N ILE A 29 -16.02 6.98 -19.79
CA ILE A 29 -15.41 5.65 -19.67
C ILE A 29 -13.90 5.76 -19.52
N ASN A 30 -13.26 6.62 -20.31
CA ASN A 30 -11.82 6.86 -20.19
C ASN A 30 -11.44 7.44 -18.82
N LEU A 31 -12.26 8.31 -18.24
CA LEU A 31 -12.05 8.80 -16.88
C LEU A 31 -12.23 7.68 -15.85
N ALA A 32 -13.27 6.86 -15.99
CA ALA A 32 -13.54 5.74 -15.09
C ALA A 32 -12.38 4.72 -15.09
N LEU A 33 -11.82 4.40 -16.26
CA LEU A 33 -10.64 3.55 -16.39
C LEU A 33 -9.41 4.18 -15.74
N LYS A 34 -9.16 5.47 -15.97
CA LYS A 34 -8.07 6.18 -15.29
C LYS A 34 -8.22 6.16 -13.77
N MET A 35 -9.43 6.34 -13.26
CA MET A 35 -9.70 6.26 -11.82
C MET A 35 -9.55 4.84 -11.29
N PHE A 36 -9.96 3.85 -12.07
CA PHE A 36 -9.79 2.44 -11.75
C PHE A 36 -8.31 2.06 -11.61
N ASP A 37 -7.45 2.53 -12.51
CA ASP A 37 -5.99 2.32 -12.45
C ASP A 37 -5.34 2.96 -11.21
N LEU A 38 -5.98 3.96 -10.60
CA LEU A 38 -5.53 4.58 -9.36
C LEU A 38 -5.92 3.78 -8.11
N ILE A 39 -6.82 2.80 -8.22
CA ILE A 39 -7.23 1.97 -7.09
C ILE A 39 -6.05 1.05 -6.75
N ALA A 40 -5.50 1.24 -5.55
CA ALA A 40 -4.43 0.40 -5.04
C ALA A 40 -4.89 -1.06 -4.97
N LYS A 41 -4.09 -1.97 -5.52
CA LYS A 41 -4.39 -3.41 -5.57
C LYS A 41 -4.33 -4.10 -4.19
N PHE A 42 -3.71 -3.47 -3.21
CA PHE A 42 -3.46 -4.05 -1.90
C PHE A 42 -4.10 -3.22 -0.79
N GLU A 43 -4.61 -3.92 0.22
CA GLU A 43 -5.09 -3.31 1.45
C GLU A 43 -3.90 -2.93 2.33
N THR A 44 -3.93 -1.72 2.86
CA THR A 44 -2.90 -1.22 3.77
C THR A 44 -3.44 -1.15 5.18
N TYR A 45 -2.71 -1.71 6.14
CA TYR A 45 -3.06 -1.71 7.55
C TYR A 45 -2.04 -0.90 8.36
N LYS A 46 -2.50 -0.20 9.40
CA LYS A 46 -1.65 0.50 10.37
C LYS A 46 -2.01 0.06 11.77
N ILE A 47 -1.01 -0.32 12.55
CA ILE A 47 -1.19 -0.75 13.94
C ILE A 47 -0.20 0.04 14.79
N GLY A 48 -0.71 0.79 15.76
CA GLY A 48 0.12 1.47 16.75
C GLY A 48 0.51 0.52 17.86
N VAL A 49 1.78 0.53 18.24
CA VAL A 49 2.30 -0.22 19.39
C VAL A 49 2.89 0.79 20.36
N VAL A 50 2.42 0.76 21.61
CA VAL A 50 2.78 1.74 22.64
C VAL A 50 3.33 1.03 23.86
N TYR A 51 4.43 1.54 24.41
CA TYR A 51 5.01 1.05 25.66
C TYR A 51 4.50 1.89 26.84
N VAL A 52 4.00 1.22 27.88
CA VAL A 52 3.60 1.86 29.14
C VAL A 52 4.57 1.41 30.23
N GLY A 53 5.29 2.39 30.80
CA GLY A 53 6.22 2.18 31.90
C GLY A 53 5.52 1.97 33.23
N ILE A 54 6.31 1.61 34.25
CA ILE A 54 5.81 1.46 35.63
C ILE A 54 5.28 2.81 36.11
N ASP A 55 4.09 2.80 36.73
CA ASP A 55 3.39 3.96 37.29
C ASP A 55 2.98 5.05 36.29
N GLN A 56 3.25 4.89 34.99
CA GLN A 56 2.76 5.82 33.97
C GLN A 56 1.27 5.66 33.75
N CYS A 57 0.54 6.77 33.93
CA CYS A 57 -0.93 6.77 33.83
C CYS A 57 -1.45 7.83 32.84
N SER A 58 -0.61 8.78 32.44
CA SER A 58 -0.98 9.85 31.52
C SER A 58 -0.52 9.55 30.10
N GLU A 59 -1.33 9.90 29.11
CA GLU A 59 -0.98 9.81 27.68
C GLU A 59 0.34 10.54 27.39
N THR A 60 0.52 11.73 27.96
CA THR A 60 1.73 12.53 27.76
C THR A 60 2.97 11.83 28.26
N GLU A 61 2.89 11.15 29.42
CA GLU A 61 4.01 10.38 29.98
C GLU A 61 4.32 9.15 29.12
N ILE A 62 3.29 8.45 28.68
CA ILE A 62 3.39 7.23 27.87
C ILE A 62 4.01 7.54 26.49
N LEU A 63 3.55 8.60 25.82
CA LEU A 63 4.03 8.99 24.49
C LEU A 63 5.40 9.68 24.53
N ALA A 64 5.82 10.21 25.67
CA ALA A 64 7.16 10.79 25.86
C ALA A 64 8.26 9.75 26.08
N ASN A 65 7.93 8.44 26.13
CA ASN A 65 8.92 7.39 26.29
C ASN A 65 9.90 7.36 25.11
N GLU A 66 11.19 7.58 25.38
CA GLU A 66 12.26 7.44 24.38
C GLU A 66 12.64 5.97 24.13
N HIS A 67 12.55 5.14 25.17
CA HIS A 67 12.96 3.74 25.14
C HIS A 67 12.01 2.86 25.96
N GLY A 68 11.78 1.63 25.50
CA GLY A 68 11.05 0.59 26.24
C GLY A 68 11.98 -0.41 26.94
N SER A 69 11.38 -1.37 27.65
CA SER A 69 12.13 -2.48 28.29
C SER A 69 12.81 -3.42 27.28
N GLU A 70 13.74 -4.27 27.75
CA GLU A 70 14.35 -5.33 26.92
C GLU A 70 13.29 -6.29 26.37
N ARG A 71 12.32 -6.68 27.19
CA ARG A 71 11.21 -7.54 26.78
C ARG A 71 10.36 -6.90 25.68
N TYR A 72 10.16 -5.59 25.75
CA TYR A 72 9.46 -4.83 24.71
C TYR A 72 10.23 -4.86 23.38
N HIS A 73 11.55 -4.59 23.41
CA HIS A 73 12.38 -4.66 22.21
C HIS A 73 12.41 -6.06 21.58
N ARG A 74 12.45 -7.11 22.41
CA ARG A 74 12.36 -8.51 21.95
C ARG A 74 11.00 -8.86 21.36
N PHE A 75 9.93 -8.25 21.84
CA PHE A 75 8.61 -8.37 21.25
C PHE A 75 8.56 -7.69 19.88
N LEU A 76 9.05 -6.45 19.78
CA LEU A 76 9.10 -5.70 18.52
C LEU A 76 9.90 -6.44 17.43
N SER A 77 11.06 -7.01 17.78
CA SER A 77 11.88 -7.76 16.81
C SER A 77 11.22 -9.05 16.30
N ARG A 78 10.15 -9.51 16.95
CA ARG A 78 9.35 -10.68 16.53
C ARG A 78 8.07 -10.28 15.79
N LEU A 79 7.68 -9.00 15.82
CA LEU A 79 6.48 -8.52 15.14
C LEU A 79 6.67 -8.47 13.62
N GLY A 80 7.91 -8.23 13.17
CA GLY A 80 8.25 -8.20 11.76
C GLY A 80 9.68 -7.73 11.51
N GLU A 81 9.91 -7.30 10.28
CA GLU A 81 11.18 -6.71 9.86
C GLU A 81 11.24 -5.23 10.24
N MET A 82 12.35 -4.82 10.88
CA MET A 82 12.62 -3.41 11.15
C MET A 82 13.13 -2.76 9.87
N VAL A 83 12.34 -1.85 9.31
CA VAL A 83 12.66 -1.14 8.08
C VAL A 83 13.15 0.28 8.40
N PRO A 84 14.32 0.71 7.89
CA PRO A 84 14.77 2.09 8.06
C PRO A 84 13.85 3.05 7.29
N LEU A 85 13.57 4.23 7.86
CA LEU A 85 12.81 5.27 7.18
C LEU A 85 13.76 6.17 6.41
N ASP A 86 13.99 5.85 5.13
CA ASP A 86 14.86 6.60 4.22
C ASP A 86 14.22 6.77 2.82
N GLU A 87 14.90 7.45 1.90
CA GLU A 87 14.44 7.66 0.53
C GLU A 87 14.11 6.35 -0.20
N ASN A 88 14.90 5.30 0.03
CA ASN A 88 14.72 4.01 -0.62
C ASN A 88 13.47 3.27 -0.12
N SER A 89 13.05 3.51 1.11
CA SER A 89 11.90 2.86 1.71
C SER A 89 10.57 3.26 1.08
N ARG A 90 10.43 4.48 0.53
CA ARG A 90 9.19 4.89 -0.18
C ARG A 90 8.88 4.03 -1.40
N LEU A 91 9.92 3.51 -2.06
CA LEU A 91 9.78 2.72 -3.27
C LEU A 91 9.39 1.27 -2.99
N ARG A 92 9.70 0.79 -1.78
CA ARG A 92 9.55 -0.63 -1.42
C ARG A 92 8.46 -0.90 -0.41
N TRP A 93 8.16 0.05 0.46
CA TRP A 93 7.31 -0.19 1.63
C TRP A 93 6.20 0.85 1.76
N TYR A 94 5.06 0.41 2.28
CA TYR A 94 4.00 1.31 2.70
C TYR A 94 4.37 1.95 4.04
N LEU A 95 4.75 3.23 4.02
CA LEU A 95 5.27 3.93 5.20
C LEU A 95 4.19 4.39 6.19
N GLY A 96 2.91 4.27 5.84
CA GLY A 96 1.83 4.55 6.77
C GLY A 96 1.76 5.99 7.29
N GLY A 97 2.38 6.96 6.61
CA GLY A 97 2.43 8.37 7.05
C GLY A 97 3.61 8.71 7.96
N LEU A 98 4.56 7.78 8.14
CA LEU A 98 5.83 8.05 8.79
C LEU A 98 6.73 8.91 7.88
N ASP A 99 7.41 9.88 8.48
CA ASP A 99 8.36 10.75 7.79
C ASP A 99 9.71 10.02 7.58
N ILE A 100 10.40 10.33 6.48
CA ILE A 100 11.67 9.70 6.10
C ILE A 100 12.89 10.59 6.36
N GLY A 101 12.69 11.74 7.01
CA GLY A 101 13.70 12.79 7.11
C GLY A 101 13.86 13.50 5.78
N GLY A 102 13.76 14.83 5.81
CA GLY A 102 14.04 15.70 4.65
C GLY A 102 15.52 15.86 4.38
#